data_AF-A0A1R1CA17-F1
#
_entry.id   AF-A0A1R1CA17-F1
#
_cell.length_a   1.000
_cell.length_b   1.000
_cell.length_c   1.000
_cell.angle_alpha   90.00
_cell.angle_beta   90.00
_cell.angle_gamma   90.00
#
_symmetry.space_group_name_H-M   'P 1'
#
loop_
_entity.id
_entity.type
_entity.pdbx_description
1 polymer ?
#
loop_
_entity_poly.entity_id
_entity_poly.type
_entity_poly.pdbx_seq_one_letter_code
_entity_poly.pdbx_strand_id
1 'polypeptide(L)'
;MEACSVHNEPLFHYILAWRTFGKKRVERLQQDEQTQLQEGDVVNLDDTHCVHPYAKQLPFLSWLFDHSTKTYAWAMNLVVIQAVLKSGLEYPLFYSVWHKPAVKGKGLSKLDLAKQMLLMLRESVDCRLWVAMDRWYLCKNFFSFLESHQFDWVTKAKRNTALFRKVIEPCTGRERYVPLTTIMLIREVFKQLTHQQTSDLVSIAIPDIYMKQAYIVTNRKGFICTYLRKDLV
;
A
#
# COMPACT_ATOMS: atom_id res chain seq x y z
N MET A 1 19.74 35.53 32.60
CA MET A 1 19.62 34.30 31.78
C MET A 1 18.15 33.92 31.77
N GLU A 2 17.38 34.56 30.91
CA GLU A 2 15.96 34.28 30.72
C GLU A 2 15.79 33.02 29.88
N ALA A 3 14.96 32.11 30.38
CA ALA A 3 14.53 30.93 29.67
C ALA A 3 13.65 31.38 28.49
N CYS A 4 14.14 31.17 27.28
CA CYS A 4 13.37 31.37 26.06
C CYS A 4 12.28 30.29 26.00
N SER A 5 11.05 30.64 26.36
CA SER A 5 9.88 29.80 26.17
C SER A 5 9.58 29.73 24.67
N VAL A 6 10.03 28.67 24.01
CA VAL A 6 9.62 28.39 22.63
C VAL A 6 8.16 27.91 22.69
N HIS A 7 7.27 28.79 22.25
CA HIS A 7 5.85 28.52 22.08
C HIS A 7 5.62 27.23 21.27
N ASN A 8 4.95 26.27 21.89
CA ASN A 8 4.39 25.09 21.25
C ASN A 8 3.00 25.47 20.71
N GLU A 9 2.87 25.75 19.41
CA GLU A 9 1.67 25.52 18.55
C GLU A 9 1.83 26.18 17.15
N PRO A 10 1.42 25.54 16.03
CA PRO A 10 1.33 24.10 15.86
C PRO A 10 1.86 23.60 14.50
N LEU A 11 2.58 22.48 14.52
CA LEU A 11 2.88 21.64 13.33
C LEU A 11 1.64 21.36 12.46
N PHE A 12 0.44 21.50 13.01
CA PHE A 12 -0.85 21.31 12.34
C PHE A 12 -1.07 22.22 11.13
N HIS A 13 -0.66 23.50 11.20
CA HIS A 13 -0.85 24.47 10.10
C HIS A 13 -0.01 24.10 8.85
N TYR A 14 1.21 23.59 9.07
CA TYR A 14 2.07 23.12 8.00
C TYR A 14 1.54 21.85 7.33
N ILE A 15 1.00 20.91 8.09
CA ILE A 15 0.44 19.66 7.56
C ILE A 15 -0.75 19.93 6.62
N LEU A 16 -1.63 20.87 6.99
CA LEU A 16 -2.75 21.30 6.15
C LEU A 16 -2.28 21.97 4.84
N ALA A 17 -1.25 22.82 4.91
CA ALA A 17 -0.70 23.48 3.73
C ALA A 17 -0.09 22.49 2.74
N TRP A 18 0.68 21.50 3.21
CA TRP A 18 1.30 20.48 2.36
C TRP A 18 0.28 19.57 1.68
N ARG A 19 -0.77 19.16 2.39
CA ARG A 19 -1.87 18.38 1.79
C ARG A 19 -2.59 19.16 0.70
N THR A 20 -2.90 20.42 0.98
CA THR A 20 -3.57 21.30 0.01
C THR A 20 -2.70 21.52 -1.23
N PHE A 21 -1.40 21.75 -1.04
CA PHE A 21 -0.45 21.89 -2.14
C PHE A 21 -0.36 20.61 -2.98
N GLY A 22 -0.21 19.45 -2.32
CA GLY A 22 -0.17 18.15 -2.99
C GLY A 22 -1.42 17.92 -3.85
N LYS A 23 -2.60 18.19 -3.28
CA LYS A 23 -3.87 18.04 -4.01
C LYS A 23 -3.94 18.94 -5.24
N LYS A 24 -3.68 20.25 -5.10
CA LYS A 24 -3.67 21.20 -6.23
C LYS A 24 -2.67 20.82 -7.32
N ARG A 25 -1.51 20.29 -6.92
CA ARG A 25 -0.49 19.82 -7.87
C ARG A 25 -1.00 18.61 -8.67
N VAL A 26 -1.61 17.63 -8.00
CA VAL A 26 -2.18 16.47 -8.68
C VAL A 26 -3.34 16.88 -9.59
N GLU A 27 -4.24 17.75 -9.13
CA GLU A 27 -5.31 18.32 -9.95
C GLU A 27 -4.76 18.98 -11.23
N ARG A 28 -3.66 19.74 -11.13
CA ARG A 28 -3.00 20.34 -12.29
C ARG A 28 -2.43 19.28 -13.23
N LEU A 29 -1.82 18.22 -12.71
CA LEU A 29 -1.30 17.10 -13.52
C LEU A 29 -2.43 16.34 -14.24
N GLN A 30 -3.63 16.29 -13.66
CA GLN A 30 -4.78 15.65 -14.31
C GLN A 30 -5.37 16.47 -15.48
N GLN A 31 -4.94 17.72 -15.67
CA GLN A 31 -5.39 18.58 -16.78
C GLN A 31 -4.53 18.47 -18.04
N ASP A 32 -3.36 17.85 -17.94
CA ASP A 32 -2.43 17.69 -19.06
C ASP A 32 -2.49 16.24 -19.55
N GLU A 33 -2.72 16.05 -20.86
CA GLU A 33 -2.88 14.75 -21.49
C GLU A 33 -1.67 13.83 -21.27
N GLN A 34 -0.45 14.38 -21.16
CA GLN A 34 0.76 13.59 -20.95
C GLN A 34 0.90 13.06 -19.52
N THR A 35 0.28 13.74 -18.55
CA THR A 35 0.39 13.39 -17.13
C THR A 35 -0.91 12.88 -16.54
N GLN A 36 -2.05 13.04 -17.21
CA GLN A 36 -3.34 12.56 -16.71
C GLN A 36 -3.32 11.04 -16.50
N LEU A 37 -3.80 10.60 -15.35
CA LEU A 37 -3.92 9.19 -15.02
C LEU A 37 -5.09 8.56 -15.77
N GLN A 38 -4.84 7.42 -16.39
CA GLN A 38 -5.79 6.66 -17.18
C GLN A 38 -5.93 5.23 -16.65
N GLU A 39 -6.98 4.55 -17.12
CA GLU A 39 -7.20 3.16 -16.74
C GLU A 39 -6.02 2.28 -17.16
N GLY A 40 -5.52 1.49 -16.20
CA GLY A 40 -4.37 0.61 -16.36
C GLY A 40 -3.02 1.28 -16.11
N ASP A 41 -2.98 2.55 -15.74
CA ASP A 41 -1.78 3.13 -15.12
C ASP A 41 -1.57 2.59 -13.71
N VAL A 42 -0.33 2.66 -13.24
CA VAL A 42 0.09 2.13 -11.96
C VAL A 42 0.46 3.26 -11.02
N VAL A 43 -0.01 3.14 -9.79
CA VAL A 43 0.34 3.96 -8.66
C VAL A 43 1.28 3.14 -7.79
N ASN A 44 2.56 3.50 -7.76
CA ASN A 44 3.51 2.84 -6.86
C ASN A 44 3.49 3.52 -5.48
N LEU A 45 3.25 2.72 -4.46
CA LEU A 45 3.22 3.09 -3.05
C LEU A 45 4.43 2.49 -2.34
N ASP A 46 5.30 3.36 -1.82
CA ASP A 46 6.52 2.94 -1.14
C ASP A 46 6.82 3.81 0.10
N ASP A 47 7.77 3.38 0.93
CA ASP A 47 8.35 4.21 1.97
C ASP A 47 9.88 4.20 1.95
N THR A 48 10.48 5.35 2.22
CA THR A 48 11.94 5.51 2.17
C THR A 48 12.49 6.22 3.40
N HIS A 49 13.71 5.83 3.81
CA HIS A 49 14.48 6.51 4.84
C HIS A 49 15.42 7.54 4.21
N CYS A 50 15.11 8.82 4.40
CA CYS A 50 16.01 9.92 4.07
C CYS A 50 16.90 10.21 5.28
N VAL A 51 18.16 9.75 5.22
CA VAL A 51 19.12 9.89 6.32
C VAL A 51 19.67 11.32 6.39
N HIS A 52 19.64 11.91 7.58
CA HIS A 52 20.16 13.24 7.86
C HIS A 52 21.11 13.20 9.07
N PRO A 53 22.38 12.81 8.88
CA PRO A 53 23.28 12.50 9.99
C PRO A 53 23.64 13.74 10.83
N TYR A 54 23.60 14.93 10.22
CA TYR A 54 24.03 16.19 10.85
C TYR A 54 22.86 17.11 11.27
N ALA A 55 21.63 16.84 10.84
CA ALA A 55 20.50 17.77 11.02
C ALA A 55 19.55 17.35 12.18
N LYS A 56 20.10 16.85 13.29
CA LYS A 56 19.35 16.20 14.39
C LYS A 56 18.27 17.06 15.06
N GLN A 57 18.29 18.38 14.85
CA GLN A 57 17.30 19.31 15.40
C GLN A 57 16.05 19.46 14.53
N LEU A 58 16.00 18.85 13.34
CA LEU A 58 14.81 18.88 12.50
C LEU A 58 13.65 18.14 13.18
N PRO A 59 12.46 18.77 13.33
CA PRO A 59 11.36 18.26 14.17
C PRO A 59 10.70 16.98 13.63
N PHE A 60 10.97 16.63 12.38
CA PHE A 60 10.43 15.44 11.71
C PHE A 60 11.42 14.28 11.60
N LEU A 61 12.65 14.43 12.10
CA LEU A 61 13.59 13.33 12.17
C LEU A 61 13.29 12.41 13.33
N SER A 62 13.60 11.14 13.15
CA SER A 62 13.50 10.13 14.18
C SER A 62 14.73 9.25 14.16
N TRP A 63 15.10 8.72 15.32
CA TRP A 63 16.07 7.62 15.41
C TRP A 63 15.38 6.32 14.95
N LEU A 64 15.69 5.91 13.73
CA LEU A 64 15.05 4.81 13.02
C LEU A 64 16.05 3.71 12.70
N PHE A 65 15.60 2.47 12.78
CA PHE A 65 16.38 1.31 12.34
C PHE A 65 16.15 1.09 10.85
N ASP A 66 17.23 1.05 10.08
CA ASP A 66 17.21 0.69 8.68
C ASP A 66 17.45 -0.81 8.52
N HIS A 67 16.43 -1.51 8.04
CA HIS A 67 16.49 -2.95 7.84
C HIS A 67 17.40 -3.37 6.67
N SER A 68 17.71 -2.46 5.75
CA SER A 68 18.59 -2.73 4.60
C SER A 68 20.05 -2.73 5.04
N THR A 69 20.51 -1.68 5.71
CA THR A 69 21.91 -1.57 6.20
C THR A 69 22.13 -2.18 7.58
N LYS A 70 21.07 -2.57 8.30
CA LYS A 70 21.12 -3.08 9.68
C LYS A 70 21.69 -2.08 10.69
N THR A 71 21.56 -0.79 10.42
CA THR A 71 22.05 0.29 11.31
C THR A 71 20.93 1.20 11.77
N TYR A 72 21.18 1.97 12.82
CA TYR A 72 20.30 3.06 13.22
C TYR A 72 20.81 4.38 12.65
N ALA A 73 19.90 5.22 12.17
CA ALA A 73 20.21 6.53 11.66
C ALA A 73 19.14 7.55 12.08
N TRP A 74 19.55 8.81 12.18
CA TRP A 74 18.63 9.93 12.21
C TRP A 74 18.08 10.10 10.80
N ALA A 75 16.81 9.76 10.62
CA ALA A 75 16.19 9.75 9.31
C ALA A 75 14.77 10.31 9.37
N MET A 76 14.37 10.91 8.26
CA MET A 76 12.99 11.19 7.94
C MET A 76 12.44 9.97 7.21
N ASN A 77 11.31 9.43 7.64
CA ASN A 77 10.63 8.38 6.89
C ASN A 77 9.54 9.03 6.03
N LEU A 78 9.67 8.90 4.72
CA LEU A 78 8.70 9.40 3.75
C LEU A 78 7.88 8.25 3.21
N VAL A 79 6.55 8.36 3.31
CA VAL A 79 5.62 7.54 2.54
C VAL A 79 5.34 8.28 1.24
N VAL A 80 5.50 7.61 0.10
CA VAL A 80 5.44 8.23 -1.22
C VAL A 80 4.45 7.47 -2.09
N ILE A 81 3.68 8.23 -2.85
CA ILE A 81 2.88 7.73 -3.96
C ILE A 81 3.42 8.36 -5.24
N GLN A 82 3.77 7.52 -6.21
CA GLN A 82 4.22 7.94 -7.55
C GLN A 82 3.32 7.34 -8.63
N ALA A 83 3.09 8.09 -9.69
CA ALA A 83 2.47 7.60 -10.92
C ALA A 83 3.53 6.93 -11.80
N VAL A 84 3.14 5.83 -12.42
CA VAL A 84 3.87 5.12 -13.47
C VAL A 84 2.87 4.89 -14.61
N LEU A 85 2.95 5.74 -15.63
CA LEU A 85 2.02 5.70 -16.75
C LEU A 85 2.42 4.61 -17.75
N LYS A 86 1.46 4.12 -18.53
CA LYS A 86 1.70 3.21 -19.66
C LYS A 86 2.69 3.75 -20.69
N SER A 87 2.78 5.08 -20.81
CA SER A 87 3.77 5.76 -21.67
C SER A 87 5.22 5.59 -21.19
N GLY A 88 5.42 5.09 -19.96
CA GLY A 88 6.72 5.03 -19.28
C GLY A 88 7.05 6.30 -18.50
N LEU A 89 6.18 7.32 -18.52
CA LEU A 89 6.37 8.52 -17.71
C LEU A 89 6.14 8.21 -16.24
N GLU A 90 7.09 8.61 -15.39
CA GLU A 90 7.01 8.48 -13.94
C GLU A 90 7.10 9.84 -13.26
N TYR A 91 6.23 10.09 -12.29
CA TYR A 91 6.27 11.34 -11.52
C TYR A 91 5.65 11.17 -10.12
N PRO A 92 6.13 11.94 -9.11
CA PRO A 92 5.58 11.84 -7.76
C PRO A 92 4.17 12.45 -7.71
N LEU A 93 3.23 11.79 -7.02
CA LEU A 93 1.86 12.28 -6.77
C LEU A 93 1.73 12.91 -5.37
N PHE A 94 2.07 12.16 -4.33
CA PHE A 94 1.97 12.63 -2.95
C PHE A 94 3.15 12.14 -2.12
N TYR A 95 3.47 12.90 -1.08
CA TYR A 95 4.44 12.54 -0.05
C TYR A 95 3.86 12.88 1.31
N SER A 96 4.12 12.02 2.29
CA SER A 96 3.81 12.29 3.68
C SER A 96 4.97 11.87 4.55
N VAL A 97 5.37 12.77 5.46
CA VAL A 97 6.37 12.45 6.47
C VAL A 97 5.71 11.63 7.57
N TRP A 98 6.24 10.45 7.84
CA TRP A 98 5.84 9.66 8.99
C TRP A 98 6.59 10.10 10.24
N HIS A 99 5.83 10.52 11.25
CA HIS A 99 6.37 10.90 12.54
C HIS A 99 6.29 9.72 13.50
N LYS A 100 7.43 9.35 14.08
CA LYS A 100 7.46 8.34 15.14
C LYS A 100 6.71 8.89 16.36
N PRO A 101 5.63 8.23 16.80
CA PRO A 101 4.86 8.75 17.92
C PRO A 101 5.62 8.57 19.24
N ALA A 102 5.43 9.51 20.16
CA ALA A 102 6.01 9.45 21.49
C ALA A 102 5.53 8.22 22.28
N VAL A 103 4.27 7.81 22.06
CA VAL A 103 3.68 6.61 22.65
C VAL A 103 3.34 5.61 21.55
N LYS A 104 3.86 4.39 21.66
CA LYS A 104 3.61 3.32 20.68
C LYS A 104 2.10 3.07 20.53
N GLY A 105 1.62 3.07 19.30
CA GLY A 105 0.20 2.85 18.98
C GLY A 105 -0.68 4.10 19.09
N LYS A 106 -0.15 5.25 19.50
CA LYS A 106 -0.83 6.55 19.35
C LYS A 106 -0.29 7.26 18.10
N GLY A 107 -1.11 7.99 17.37
CA GLY A 107 -0.71 8.68 16.13
C GLY A 107 -0.88 7.84 14.87
N LEU A 108 -0.61 8.45 13.71
CA LEU A 108 -0.81 7.83 12.41
C LEU A 108 0.31 6.83 12.10
N SER A 109 -0.06 5.62 11.68
CA SER A 109 0.89 4.69 11.08
C SER A 109 1.21 5.09 9.63
N LYS A 110 2.29 4.57 9.07
CA LYS A 110 2.59 4.74 7.64
C LYS A 110 1.44 4.24 6.75
N LEU A 111 0.76 3.17 7.19
CA LEU A 111 -0.41 2.63 6.50
C LEU A 111 -1.57 3.64 6.50
N ASP A 112 -1.77 4.37 7.60
CA ASP A 112 -2.81 5.41 7.67
C ASP A 112 -2.47 6.59 6.75
N LEU A 113 -1.19 6.97 6.66
CA LEU A 113 -0.73 7.99 5.72
C LEU A 113 -0.94 7.55 4.26
N ALA A 114 -0.60 6.30 3.94
CA ALA A 114 -0.83 5.73 2.62
C ALA A 114 -2.32 5.76 2.24
N LYS A 115 -3.21 5.33 3.14
CA LYS A 115 -4.66 5.41 2.94
C LYS A 115 -5.13 6.84 2.68
N GLN A 116 -4.68 7.80 3.49
CA GLN A 116 -5.07 9.20 3.32
C GLN A 116 -4.62 9.75 1.97
N MET A 117 -3.41 9.43 1.52
CA MET A 117 -2.93 9.86 0.20
C MET A 117 -3.67 9.19 -0.96
N LEU A 118 -4.03 7.91 -0.83
CA LEU A 118 -4.85 7.22 -1.82
C LEU A 118 -6.28 7.78 -1.90
N LEU A 119 -6.88 8.17 -0.76
CA LEU A 119 -8.16 8.87 -0.76
C LEU A 119 -8.07 10.22 -1.44
N MET A 120 -7.03 11.01 -1.14
CA MET A 120 -6.79 12.29 -1.84
C MET A 120 -6.61 12.09 -3.35
N LEU A 121 -5.93 11.02 -3.78
CA LEU A 121 -5.81 10.68 -5.19
C LEU A 121 -7.16 10.35 -5.81
N ARG A 122 -7.99 9.57 -5.10
CA ARG A 122 -9.32 9.18 -5.55
C ARG A 122 -10.26 10.37 -5.70
N GLU A 123 -10.08 11.44 -4.93
CA GLU A 123 -10.82 12.70 -5.11
C GLU A 123 -10.47 13.43 -6.42
N SER A 124 -9.33 13.11 -7.04
CA SER A 124 -8.88 13.73 -8.29
C SER A 124 -9.00 12.83 -9.51
N VAL A 125 -9.32 11.54 -9.33
CA VAL A 125 -9.28 10.53 -10.41
C VAL A 125 -10.39 9.50 -10.26
N ASP A 126 -11.24 9.41 -11.29
CA ASP A 126 -12.38 8.48 -11.32
C ASP A 126 -12.05 7.12 -11.94
N CYS A 127 -10.95 7.00 -12.70
CA CYS A 127 -10.59 5.75 -13.37
C CYS A 127 -10.07 4.70 -12.38
N ARG A 128 -10.21 3.42 -12.75
CA ARG A 128 -9.67 2.29 -11.97
C ARG A 128 -8.14 2.25 -12.12
N LEU A 129 -7.43 2.25 -11.00
CA LEU A 129 -5.96 2.33 -10.93
C LEU A 129 -5.40 1.12 -10.22
N TRP A 130 -4.20 0.69 -10.65
CA TRP A 130 -3.44 -0.36 -9.98
C TRP A 130 -2.53 0.23 -8.90
N VAL A 131 -2.53 -0.33 -7.70
CA VAL A 131 -1.59 0.04 -6.64
C VAL A 131 -0.51 -1.02 -6.52
N ALA A 132 0.70 -0.69 -6.97
CA ALA A 132 1.90 -1.50 -6.76
C ALA A 132 2.53 -1.13 -5.42
N MET A 133 2.85 -2.13 -4.60
CA MET A 133 3.37 -1.88 -3.24
C MET A 133 4.28 -3.00 -2.72
N ASP A 134 5.22 -2.63 -1.86
CA ASP A 134 6.05 -3.60 -1.15
C ASP A 134 5.20 -4.57 -0.30
N ARG A 135 5.73 -5.77 -0.09
CA ARG A 135 5.24 -6.80 0.83
C ARG A 135 4.92 -6.26 2.24
N TRP A 136 5.57 -5.20 2.69
CA TRP A 136 5.30 -4.58 3.99
C TRP A 136 3.82 -4.19 4.14
N TYR A 137 3.21 -3.68 3.07
CA TYR A 137 1.81 -3.29 3.00
C TYR A 137 0.83 -4.48 2.89
N LEU A 138 1.33 -5.71 2.76
CA LEU A 138 0.52 -6.94 2.71
C LEU A 138 -0.15 -7.17 4.07
N CYS A 139 -1.32 -6.55 4.25
CA CYS A 139 -2.25 -6.74 5.35
C CYS A 139 -3.70 -6.70 4.86
N LYS A 140 -4.55 -7.56 5.42
CA LYS A 140 -5.90 -7.84 4.91
C LYS A 140 -6.80 -6.60 4.88
N ASN A 141 -6.75 -5.81 5.95
CA ASN A 141 -7.56 -4.60 6.07
C ASN A 141 -7.15 -3.52 5.04
N PHE A 142 -5.94 -3.61 4.46
CA PHE A 142 -5.53 -2.68 3.42
C PHE A 142 -6.04 -3.13 2.06
N PHE A 143 -6.08 -4.43 1.75
CA PHE A 143 -6.70 -4.93 0.52
C PHE A 143 -8.19 -4.60 0.45
N SER A 144 -8.94 -4.87 1.52
CA SER A 144 -10.36 -4.49 1.57
C SER A 144 -10.56 -2.97 1.47
N PHE A 145 -9.60 -2.17 1.95
CA PHE A 145 -9.60 -0.73 1.73
C PHE A 145 -9.37 -0.37 0.25
N LEU A 146 -8.39 -0.98 -0.41
CA LEU A 146 -8.10 -0.73 -1.84
C LEU A 146 -9.31 -1.11 -2.71
N GLU A 147 -9.86 -2.30 -2.51
CA GLU A 147 -11.01 -2.81 -3.27
C GLU A 147 -12.26 -1.95 -3.08
N SER A 148 -12.55 -1.52 -1.84
CA SER A 148 -13.70 -0.63 -1.56
C SER A 148 -13.57 0.76 -2.17
N HIS A 149 -12.35 1.17 -2.57
CA HIS A 149 -12.08 2.45 -3.23
C HIS A 149 -11.64 2.27 -4.68
N GLN A 150 -12.04 1.16 -5.31
CA GLN A 150 -11.81 0.86 -6.75
C GLN A 150 -10.33 0.91 -7.15
N PHE A 151 -9.45 0.46 -6.26
CA PHE A 151 -8.06 0.20 -6.58
C PHE A 151 -7.86 -1.30 -6.78
N ASP A 152 -7.28 -1.65 -7.93
CA ASP A 152 -6.61 -2.94 -8.08
C ASP A 152 -5.26 -2.88 -7.37
N TRP A 153 -4.66 -4.02 -7.12
CA TRP A 153 -3.43 -4.07 -6.35
C TRP A 153 -2.48 -5.17 -6.80
N VAL A 154 -1.19 -4.89 -6.69
CA VAL A 154 -0.13 -5.86 -6.92
C VAL A 154 0.92 -5.73 -5.81
N THR A 155 1.29 -6.88 -5.23
CA THR A 155 2.31 -6.92 -4.19
C THR A 155 3.02 -8.26 -4.18
N LYS A 156 4.21 -8.28 -3.58
CA LYS A 156 4.97 -9.50 -3.37
C LYS A 156 4.41 -10.28 -2.19
N ALA A 157 3.81 -11.44 -2.46
CA ALA A 157 3.30 -12.34 -1.42
C ALA A 157 4.35 -12.69 -0.35
N LYS A 158 3.96 -12.77 0.93
CA LYS A 158 4.81 -13.24 2.03
C LYS A 158 4.95 -14.76 1.95
N ARG A 159 6.07 -15.32 2.44
CA ARG A 159 6.31 -16.78 2.46
C ARG A 159 5.21 -17.53 3.22
N ASN A 160 4.61 -16.89 4.21
CA ASN A 160 3.53 -17.44 5.04
C ASN A 160 2.13 -17.01 4.57
N THR A 161 1.98 -16.46 3.37
CA THR A 161 0.64 -16.14 2.82
C THR A 161 -0.12 -17.44 2.57
N ALA A 162 -1.27 -17.59 3.23
CA ALA A 162 -2.14 -18.75 3.07
C ALA A 162 -3.08 -18.57 1.88
N LEU A 163 -2.88 -19.37 0.83
CA LEU A 163 -3.69 -19.41 -0.39
C LEU A 163 -4.57 -20.66 -0.39
N PHE A 164 -5.71 -20.58 -1.10
CA PHE A 164 -6.68 -21.67 -1.20
C PHE A 164 -7.22 -21.78 -2.62
N ARG A 165 -7.63 -22.99 -3.02
CA ARG A 165 -8.44 -23.25 -4.22
C ARG A 165 -9.81 -23.75 -3.81
N LYS A 166 -10.84 -23.26 -4.49
CA LYS A 166 -12.21 -23.73 -4.32
C LYS A 166 -12.37 -25.04 -5.10
N VAL A 167 -12.88 -26.07 -4.45
CA VAL A 167 -13.13 -27.40 -5.01
C VAL A 167 -14.56 -27.79 -4.65
N ILE A 168 -15.29 -28.36 -5.61
CA ILE A 168 -16.64 -28.90 -5.39
C ILE A 168 -16.49 -30.40 -5.16
N GLU A 169 -16.98 -30.90 -4.02
CA GLU A 169 -16.95 -32.33 -3.72
C GLU A 169 -17.85 -33.10 -4.71
N PRO A 170 -17.33 -34.10 -5.45
CA PRO A 170 -18.07 -34.76 -6.54
C PRO A 170 -19.41 -35.38 -6.12
N CYS A 171 -19.50 -35.88 -4.88
CA CYS A 171 -20.67 -36.62 -4.40
C CYS A 171 -21.67 -35.76 -3.62
N THR A 172 -21.21 -34.68 -2.96
CA THR A 172 -22.05 -33.89 -2.05
C THR A 172 -22.41 -32.52 -2.66
N GLY A 173 -21.74 -32.12 -3.74
CA GLY A 173 -21.82 -30.77 -4.30
C GLY A 173 -21.32 -29.68 -3.35
N ARG A 174 -20.74 -30.04 -2.19
CA ARG A 174 -20.31 -29.07 -1.19
C ARG A 174 -19.04 -28.38 -1.63
N GLU A 175 -19.03 -27.07 -1.46
CA GLU A 175 -17.87 -26.24 -1.73
C GLU A 175 -16.87 -26.36 -0.57
N ARG A 176 -15.63 -26.70 -0.90
CA ARG A 176 -14.51 -26.75 0.04
C ARG A 176 -13.34 -25.94 -0.48
N TYR A 177 -12.66 -25.27 0.44
CA TYR A 177 -11.45 -24.52 0.14
C TYR A 177 -10.21 -25.28 0.62
N VAL A 178 -9.44 -25.82 -0.32
CA VAL A 178 -8.24 -26.62 -0.08
C VAL A 178 -7.02 -25.70 -0.05
N PRO A 179 -6.13 -25.80 0.97
CA PRO A 179 -4.93 -24.97 1.04
C PRO A 179 -3.97 -25.26 -0.12
N LEU A 180 -3.31 -24.22 -0.61
CA LEU A 180 -2.29 -24.28 -1.65
C LEU A 180 -0.95 -23.82 -1.12
N THR A 181 0.12 -24.45 -1.59
CA THR A 181 1.49 -23.96 -1.41
C THR A 181 1.97 -23.25 -2.67
N THR A 182 2.88 -22.29 -2.52
CA THR A 182 3.47 -21.58 -3.67
C THR A 182 4.16 -22.54 -4.65
N ILE A 183 4.74 -23.64 -4.16
CA ILE A 183 5.39 -24.65 -5.00
C ILE A 183 4.37 -25.35 -5.90
N MET A 184 3.15 -25.62 -5.42
CA MET A 184 2.09 -26.22 -6.24
C MET A 184 1.71 -25.31 -7.39
N LEU A 185 1.54 -24.01 -7.12
CA LEU A 185 1.22 -23.01 -8.14
C LEU A 185 2.32 -22.90 -9.19
N ILE A 186 3.59 -22.81 -8.78
CA ILE A 186 4.72 -22.74 -9.72
C ILE A 186 4.77 -24.00 -10.58
N ARG A 187 4.59 -25.20 -10.00
CA ARG A 187 4.61 -26.47 -10.74
C ARG A 187 3.49 -26.54 -11.79
N GLU A 188 2.31 -26.02 -11.48
CA GLU A 188 1.16 -25.97 -12.38
C GLU A 188 1.48 -25.19 -13.67
N VAL A 189 2.13 -24.04 -13.54
CA VAL A 189 2.43 -23.16 -14.68
C VAL A 189 3.86 -23.27 -15.21
N PHE A 190 4.70 -24.13 -14.62
CA PHE A 190 6.15 -24.17 -14.89
C PHE A 190 6.47 -24.32 -16.37
N LYS A 191 5.78 -25.23 -17.07
CA LYS A 191 5.99 -25.44 -18.51
C LYS A 191 5.70 -24.18 -19.31
N GLN A 192 4.59 -23.50 -18.99
CA GLN A 192 4.20 -22.26 -19.67
C GLN A 192 5.23 -21.15 -19.41
N LEU A 193 5.72 -21.03 -18.17
CA LEU A 193 6.79 -20.08 -17.81
C LEU A 193 8.06 -20.33 -18.63
N THR A 194 8.47 -21.60 -18.80
CA THR A 194 9.69 -21.95 -19.56
C THR A 194 9.54 -21.76 -21.06
N HIS A 195 8.33 -21.82 -21.62
CA HIS A 195 8.10 -21.60 -23.06
C HIS A 195 8.11 -20.12 -23.44
N GLN A 196 7.86 -19.22 -22.49
CA GLN A 196 7.80 -17.76 -22.71
C GLN A 196 9.17 -17.06 -22.60
N GLN A 197 10.28 -17.80 -22.65
CA GLN A 197 11.66 -17.30 -22.46
C GLN A 197 12.19 -16.31 -23.51
N THR A 198 11.36 -15.78 -24.41
CA THR A 198 11.76 -14.76 -25.38
C THR A 198 11.79 -13.33 -24.81
N SER A 199 11.27 -13.10 -23.60
CA SER A 199 11.35 -11.81 -22.90
C SER A 199 11.95 -11.93 -21.50
N ASP A 200 12.68 -10.90 -21.05
CA ASP A 200 13.33 -10.84 -19.73
C ASP A 200 12.35 -10.94 -18.54
N LEU A 201 11.06 -10.66 -18.78
CA LEU A 201 10.00 -10.72 -17.78
C LEU A 201 8.86 -11.60 -18.27
N VAL A 202 8.50 -12.62 -17.47
CA VAL A 202 7.40 -13.55 -17.76
C VAL A 202 6.38 -13.47 -16.63
N SER A 203 5.09 -13.40 -16.98
CA SER A 203 3.98 -13.40 -16.03
C SER A 203 2.87 -14.32 -16.51
N ILE A 204 2.25 -15.05 -15.57
CA ILE A 204 1.12 -15.95 -15.84
C ILE A 204 0.06 -15.73 -14.77
N ALA A 205 -1.17 -15.51 -15.24
CA ALA A 205 -2.33 -15.47 -14.37
C ALA A 205 -2.76 -16.90 -14.00
N ILE A 206 -2.92 -17.14 -12.70
CA ILE A 206 -3.51 -18.38 -12.20
C ILE A 206 -4.87 -18.02 -11.59
N PRO A 207 -5.99 -18.40 -12.22
CA PRO A 207 -7.32 -18.06 -11.72
C PRO A 207 -7.70 -18.89 -10.49
N ASP A 208 -8.83 -18.53 -9.88
CA ASP A 208 -9.48 -19.27 -8.78
C ASP A 208 -8.60 -19.49 -7.54
N ILE A 209 -7.76 -18.49 -7.25
CA ILE A 209 -6.96 -18.43 -6.04
C ILE A 209 -7.67 -17.54 -5.02
N TYR A 210 -7.83 -18.07 -3.82
CA TYR A 210 -8.55 -17.41 -2.74
C TYR A 210 -7.60 -17.13 -1.59
N MET A 211 -7.80 -15.98 -0.94
CA MET A 211 -7.12 -15.62 0.30
C MET A 211 -8.16 -15.35 1.39
N LYS A 212 -7.77 -15.56 2.66
CA LYS A 212 -8.61 -15.13 3.77
C LYS A 212 -8.60 -13.59 3.84
N GLN A 213 -9.67 -12.94 3.43
CA GLN A 213 -9.91 -11.50 3.63
C GLN A 213 -10.64 -11.24 4.95
N ALA A 214 -10.50 -10.01 5.46
CA ALA A 214 -11.18 -9.56 6.67
C ALA A 214 -12.47 -8.85 6.29
N TYR A 215 -13.57 -9.17 6.97
CA TYR A 215 -14.84 -8.48 6.78
C TYR A 215 -15.45 -8.11 8.12
N ILE A 216 -16.21 -7.02 8.13
CA ILE A 216 -16.81 -6.45 9.32
C ILE A 216 -18.27 -6.90 9.41
N VAL A 217 -18.67 -7.40 10.58
CA VAL A 217 -20.06 -7.78 10.86
C VAL A 217 -20.50 -7.17 12.17
N THR A 218 -21.68 -6.58 12.17
CA THR A 218 -22.36 -6.16 13.41
C THR A 218 -23.01 -7.38 14.03
N ASN A 219 -22.59 -7.75 15.23
CA ASN A 219 -23.19 -8.87 15.94
C ASN A 219 -24.61 -8.53 16.44
N ARG A 220 -25.34 -9.53 16.93
CA ARG A 220 -26.71 -9.36 17.47
C ARG A 220 -26.81 -8.37 18.64
N LYS A 221 -25.70 -8.01 19.26
CA LYS A 221 -25.61 -7.05 20.38
C LYS A 221 -25.17 -5.64 19.91
N GLY A 222 -25.09 -5.39 18.61
CA GLY A 222 -24.69 -4.10 18.04
C GLY A 222 -23.18 -3.85 18.02
N PHE A 223 -22.34 -4.80 18.46
CA PHE A 223 -20.89 -4.62 18.42
C PHE A 223 -20.34 -4.98 17.04
N ILE A 224 -19.39 -4.16 16.59
CA ILE A 224 -18.64 -4.37 15.36
C ILE A 224 -17.56 -5.43 15.62
N CYS A 225 -17.60 -6.54 14.88
CA CYS A 225 -16.63 -7.63 14.98
C CYS A 225 -15.99 -7.92 13.61
N THR A 226 -14.69 -8.22 13.60
CA THR A 226 -13.95 -8.57 12.38
C THR A 226 -13.86 -10.09 12.25
N TYR A 227 -14.37 -10.62 11.14
CA TYR A 227 -14.32 -12.04 10.78
C TYR A 227 -13.42 -12.25 9.55
N LEU A 228 -13.07 -13.51 9.26
CA LEU A 228 -12.30 -13.88 8.07
C LEU A 228 -13.13 -14.72 7.11
N ARG A 229 -13.23 -14.32 5.85
CA ARG A 229 -13.84 -15.08 4.75
C ARG A 229 -12.79 -15.38 3.70
N LYS A 230 -12.95 -16.47 2.94
CA LYS A 230 -12.08 -16.76 1.79
C LYS A 230 -12.71 -16.10 0.57
N ASP A 231 -12.06 -15.06 0.07
CA ASP A 231 -12.49 -14.29 -1.09
C ASP A 231 -11.46 -14.43 -2.21
N LEU A 232 -11.93 -14.26 -3.45
CA LEU A 232 -11.10 -14.38 -4.64
C LEU A 232 -10.05 -13.27 -4.63
N VAL A 233 -8.84 -13.60 -5.08
CA VAL A 233 -7.71 -12.68 -5.19
C VAL A 233 -7.18 -12.68 -6.61
#